data_AF-A0AAI9S3B7-F1
#
_entry.id   AF-A0AAI9S3B7-F1
#
_cell.length_a   1.000
_cell.length_b   1.000
_cell.length_c   1.000
_cell.angle_alpha   90.00
_cell.angle_beta   90.00
_cell.angle_gamma   90.00
#
_symmetry.space_group_name_H-M   'P 1'
#
loop_
_entity.id
_entity.type
_entity.pdbx_description
1 polymer ?
#
loop_
_entity_poly.entity_id
_entity_poly.type
_entity_poly.pdbx_seq_one_letter_code
_entity_poly.pdbx_strand_id
1 'polypeptide(L)'
;MAALENNSIQQEYADTCAIKSQQLILNDFGVPVSEDQLVQYSIEHGWYSGDGTGTQMGDVGKLLAEAGIPCTQTVNANVFDLANELAQGHKVIVGVDSGELWDNKLLGWWNDFFHGDTPDHALVVAGIDMADPNNPMVILTDPGTGQESQAYPMDQFMDAWSDSKHFMVSTDIPTPNAVEAFQSMGEDYHLPVVAGVEYGTFDMFHNYSHYLPDASTWMAATDPMTLLYNAFDTMPAAPYLTFDDAIASVGLPPIDASLFSMNSPFNPSSFNYDSFGYDLNNPTVQHSIQSLENNYDDCMRYAQDAMDSGSPVTAQLFINQAHEAQNAIDNIVDA
;
A
#
# COMPACT_ATOMS: atom_id res chain seq x y z
N MET A 1 19.79 19.46 -22.55
CA MET A 1 18.69 19.29 -21.59
C MET A 1 18.63 17.82 -21.29
N ALA A 2 18.87 17.43 -20.04
CA ALA A 2 18.54 16.07 -19.62
C ALA A 2 17.00 15.97 -19.71
N ALA A 3 16.49 14.92 -20.35
CA ALA A 3 15.10 14.55 -20.17
C ALA A 3 14.87 14.42 -18.66
N LEU A 4 13.84 15.09 -18.14
CA LEU A 4 13.33 14.74 -16.81
C LEU A 4 12.94 13.27 -16.94
N GLU A 5 13.69 12.37 -16.30
CA GLU A 5 13.25 10.99 -16.14
C GLU A 5 11.90 11.07 -15.42
N ASN A 6 10.85 10.58 -16.07
CA ASN A 6 9.53 10.53 -15.47
C ASN A 6 9.63 9.60 -14.26
N ASN A 7 9.34 10.10 -13.07
CA ASN A 7 9.43 9.31 -11.84
C ASN A 7 8.24 8.34 -11.79
N SER A 8 8.47 7.06 -12.13
CA SER A 8 7.42 6.04 -12.21
C SER A 8 6.68 5.80 -10.90
N ILE A 9 7.24 6.22 -9.76
CA ILE A 9 6.61 6.13 -8.45
C ILE A 9 5.67 7.30 -8.19
N GLN A 10 6.03 8.49 -8.66
CA GLN A 10 5.28 9.71 -8.36
C GLN A 10 3.91 9.68 -9.04
N GLN A 11 2.88 10.06 -8.29
CA GLN A 11 1.54 10.27 -8.82
C GLN A 11 1.53 11.45 -9.81
N GLU A 12 0.77 11.31 -10.88
CA GLU A 12 0.64 12.34 -11.93
C GLU A 12 -0.35 13.43 -11.53
N TYR A 13 -1.37 13.08 -10.73
CA TYR A 13 -2.40 14.01 -10.24
C TYR A 13 -2.30 14.21 -8.74
N ALA A 14 -2.74 15.36 -8.23
CA ALA A 14 -2.52 15.74 -6.82
C ALA A 14 -3.27 14.87 -5.80
N ASP A 15 -4.37 14.24 -6.19
CA ASP A 15 -5.29 13.50 -5.33
C ASP A 15 -5.42 12.01 -5.71
N THR A 16 -4.43 11.44 -6.41
CA THR A 16 -4.44 10.06 -6.90
C THR A 16 -3.50 9.12 -6.15
N CYS A 17 -3.00 9.49 -4.97
CA CYS A 17 -2.09 8.67 -4.15
C CYS A 17 -2.55 7.21 -3.97
N ALA A 18 -3.85 7.01 -3.70
CA ALA A 18 -4.44 5.68 -3.55
C ALA A 18 -4.53 4.90 -4.88
N ILE A 19 -4.78 5.60 -6.00
CA ILE A 19 -4.81 5.01 -7.33
C ILE A 19 -3.38 4.62 -7.75
N LYS A 20 -2.42 5.52 -7.54
CA LYS A 20 -1.00 5.27 -7.81
C LYS A 20 -0.44 4.13 -6.97
N SER A 21 -0.76 4.06 -5.68
CA SER A 21 -0.37 2.94 -4.82
C SER A 21 -0.90 1.59 -5.34
N GLN A 22 -2.15 1.55 -5.80
CA GLN A 22 -2.71 0.35 -6.44
C GLN A 22 -2.04 0.06 -7.79
N GLN A 23 -1.72 1.07 -8.59
CA GLN A 23 -0.97 0.92 -9.84
C GLN A 23 0.39 0.24 -9.63
N LEU A 24 1.15 0.70 -8.62
CA LEU A 24 2.46 0.12 -8.28
C LEU A 24 2.32 -1.37 -7.93
N ILE A 25 1.28 -1.73 -7.19
CA ILE A 25 0.98 -3.13 -6.86
C ILE A 25 0.54 -3.91 -8.11
N LEU A 26 -0.33 -3.36 -8.96
CA LEU A 26 -0.74 -4.00 -10.22
C LEU A 26 0.48 -4.33 -11.10
N ASN A 27 1.45 -3.40 -11.18
CA ASN A 27 2.71 -3.61 -11.89
C ASN A 27 3.55 -4.74 -11.28
N ASP A 28 3.61 -4.87 -9.94
CA ASP A 28 4.28 -5.99 -9.27
C ASP A 28 3.64 -7.36 -9.56
N PHE A 29 2.34 -7.36 -9.89
CA PHE A 29 1.60 -8.55 -10.34
C PHE A 29 1.67 -8.76 -11.87
N GLY A 30 2.39 -7.90 -12.59
CA GLY A 30 2.55 -8.00 -14.04
C GLY A 30 1.34 -7.52 -14.83
N VAL A 31 0.46 -6.71 -14.23
CA VAL A 31 -0.68 -6.07 -14.90
C VAL A 31 -0.22 -4.71 -15.42
N PRO A 32 0.02 -4.54 -16.74
CA PRO A 32 0.54 -3.30 -17.28
C PRO A 32 -0.56 -2.26 -17.40
N VAL A 33 -0.59 -1.30 -16.48
CA VAL A 33 -1.60 -0.23 -16.48
C VAL A 33 -1.01 1.14 -16.18
N SER A 34 -1.54 2.19 -16.80
CA SER A 34 -1.19 3.59 -16.54
C SER A 34 -2.05 4.20 -15.42
N GLU A 35 -1.60 5.32 -14.85
CA GLU A 35 -2.36 6.02 -13.80
C GLU A 35 -3.65 6.61 -14.38
N ASP A 36 -3.58 7.20 -15.58
CA ASP A 36 -4.72 7.70 -16.35
C ASP A 36 -5.82 6.65 -16.54
N GLN A 37 -5.44 5.41 -16.89
CA GLN A 37 -6.39 4.32 -17.06
C GLN A 37 -7.15 4.06 -15.77
N LEU A 38 -6.43 3.97 -14.66
CA LEU A 38 -7.03 3.67 -13.35
C LEU A 38 -7.84 4.84 -12.82
N VAL A 39 -7.45 6.09 -13.12
CA VAL A 39 -8.23 7.30 -12.85
C VAL A 39 -9.56 7.24 -13.59
N GLN A 40 -9.53 7.05 -14.91
CA GLN A 40 -10.74 6.98 -15.72
C GLN A 40 -11.64 5.82 -15.28
N TYR A 41 -11.06 4.63 -15.06
CA TYR A 41 -11.78 3.48 -14.56
C TYR A 41 -12.44 3.76 -13.21
N SER A 42 -11.74 4.43 -12.30
CA SER A 42 -12.27 4.81 -10.99
C SER A 42 -13.40 5.84 -11.08
N ILE A 43 -13.33 6.80 -12.01
CA ILE A 43 -14.42 7.77 -12.27
C ILE A 43 -15.67 7.04 -12.76
N GLU A 44 -15.52 6.12 -13.71
CA GLU A 44 -16.65 5.38 -14.29
C GLU A 44 -17.35 4.49 -13.26
N HIS A 45 -16.62 3.97 -12.27
CA HIS A 45 -17.17 3.17 -11.18
C HIS A 45 -17.60 4.00 -9.96
N GLY A 46 -17.38 5.32 -9.98
CA GLY A 46 -17.73 6.24 -8.89
C GLY A 46 -16.84 6.11 -7.65
N TRP A 47 -15.61 5.61 -7.80
CA TRP A 47 -14.61 5.46 -6.73
C TRP A 47 -13.69 6.68 -6.59
N TYR A 48 -13.68 7.54 -7.61
CA TYR A 48 -12.89 8.77 -7.66
C TYR A 48 -13.65 9.82 -8.47
N SER A 49 -13.61 11.08 -8.04
CA SER A 49 -14.35 12.19 -8.65
C SER A 49 -13.49 13.23 -9.36
N GLY A 50 -12.17 13.23 -9.12
CA GLY A 50 -11.26 14.25 -9.66
C GLY A 50 -11.53 15.67 -9.17
N ASP A 51 -12.22 15.81 -8.03
CA ASP A 51 -12.58 17.11 -7.43
C ASP A 51 -11.66 17.52 -6.27
N GLY A 52 -10.54 16.81 -6.08
CA GLY A 52 -9.58 17.06 -5.01
C GLY A 52 -9.86 16.29 -3.72
N THR A 53 -10.94 15.51 -3.65
CA THR A 53 -11.27 14.71 -2.45
C THR A 53 -10.55 13.37 -2.38
N GLY A 54 -9.87 12.96 -3.46
CA GLY A 54 -9.16 11.69 -3.56
C GLY A 54 -10.07 10.46 -3.58
N THR A 55 -9.47 9.28 -3.37
CA THR A 55 -10.19 8.00 -3.28
C THR A 55 -10.65 7.76 -1.84
N GLN A 56 -11.91 7.39 -1.63
CA GLN A 56 -12.39 7.05 -0.30
C GLN A 56 -11.77 5.75 0.20
N MET A 57 -11.54 5.61 1.51
CA MET A 57 -10.97 4.39 2.10
C MET A 57 -11.69 3.11 1.67
N GLY A 58 -13.03 3.15 1.59
CA GLY A 58 -13.85 2.01 1.15
C GLY A 58 -13.69 1.61 -0.33
N ASP A 59 -12.99 2.41 -1.12
CA ASP A 59 -12.69 2.16 -2.54
C ASP A 59 -11.23 1.73 -2.77
N VAL A 60 -10.34 1.88 -1.78
CA VAL A 60 -8.95 1.42 -1.86
C VAL A 60 -8.90 -0.10 -1.95
N GLY A 61 -8.25 -0.66 -2.96
CA GLY A 61 -8.19 -2.10 -3.22
C GLY A 61 -9.17 -2.57 -4.30
N LYS A 62 -10.17 -1.76 -4.67
CA LYS A 62 -11.12 -2.16 -5.73
C LYS A 62 -10.46 -2.32 -7.10
N LEU A 63 -9.44 -1.51 -7.41
CA LEU A 63 -8.69 -1.67 -8.66
C LEU A 63 -7.93 -3.00 -8.67
N LEU A 64 -7.37 -3.42 -7.53
CA LEU A 64 -6.72 -4.74 -7.37
C LEU A 64 -7.73 -5.88 -7.56
N ALA A 65 -8.86 -5.79 -6.86
CA ALA A 65 -9.91 -6.81 -6.91
C ALA A 65 -10.49 -7.01 -8.31
N GLU A 66 -10.75 -5.91 -9.05
CA GLU A 66 -11.21 -5.98 -10.44
C GLU A 66 -10.17 -6.57 -11.40
N ALA A 67 -8.89 -6.35 -11.14
CA ALA A 67 -7.80 -6.96 -11.91
C ALA A 67 -7.56 -8.43 -11.55
N GLY A 68 -8.40 -9.02 -10.68
CA GLY A 68 -8.30 -10.42 -10.26
C GLY A 68 -7.33 -10.67 -9.10
N ILE A 69 -6.82 -9.63 -8.44
CA ILE A 69 -5.94 -9.74 -7.27
C ILE A 69 -6.80 -9.60 -6.01
N PRO A 70 -7.04 -10.69 -5.26
CA PRO A 70 -7.82 -10.61 -4.03
C PRO A 70 -7.08 -9.77 -2.99
N CYS A 71 -7.84 -8.95 -2.25
CA CYS A 71 -7.30 -8.10 -1.20
C CYS A 71 -8.30 -7.89 -0.07
N THR A 72 -7.79 -7.68 1.12
CA THR A 72 -8.56 -7.44 2.34
C THR A 72 -8.31 -6.03 2.85
N GLN A 73 -9.39 -5.31 3.17
CA GLN A 73 -9.33 -4.08 3.95
C GLN A 73 -9.43 -4.40 5.44
N THR A 74 -8.51 -3.85 6.23
CA THR A 74 -8.48 -3.99 7.68
C THR A 74 -8.49 -2.62 8.34
N VAL A 75 -9.25 -2.50 9.42
CA VAL A 75 -9.23 -1.35 10.33
C VAL A 75 -8.88 -1.84 11.73
N ASN A 76 -8.27 -0.98 12.54
CA ASN A 76 -7.67 -1.33 13.82
C ASN A 76 -6.58 -2.41 13.68
N ALA A 77 -5.84 -2.39 12.57
CA ALA A 77 -4.65 -3.21 12.42
C ALA A 77 -3.54 -2.74 13.39
N ASN A 78 -2.49 -3.53 13.49
CA ASN A 78 -1.30 -3.20 14.27
C ASN A 78 -0.02 -3.62 13.52
N VAL A 79 1.15 -3.31 14.10
CA VAL A 79 2.44 -3.59 13.46
C VAL A 79 2.71 -5.08 13.21
N PHE A 80 2.12 -5.98 14.02
CA PHE A 80 2.23 -7.41 13.77
C PHE A 80 1.43 -7.83 12.53
N ASP A 81 0.31 -7.16 12.23
CA ASP A 81 -0.43 -7.38 10.97
C ASP A 81 0.45 -6.99 9.78
N LEU A 82 1.07 -5.81 9.81
CA LEU A 82 1.99 -5.37 8.76
C LEU A 82 3.12 -6.37 8.55
N ALA A 83 3.78 -6.78 9.64
CA ALA A 83 4.87 -7.74 9.58
C ALA A 83 4.41 -9.11 9.05
N ASN A 84 3.21 -9.56 9.39
CA ASN A 84 2.66 -10.84 8.94
C ASN A 84 2.34 -10.83 7.43
N GLU A 85 1.72 -9.77 6.93
CA GLU A 85 1.44 -9.61 5.49
C GLU A 85 2.74 -9.53 4.68
N LEU A 86 3.70 -8.71 5.13
CA LEU A 86 5.02 -8.57 4.49
C LEU A 86 5.80 -9.89 4.50
N ALA A 87 5.75 -10.65 5.60
CA ALA A 87 6.44 -11.93 5.72
C ALA A 87 5.90 -12.99 4.74
N GLN A 88 4.65 -12.87 4.31
CA GLN A 88 4.03 -13.73 3.30
C GLN A 88 4.19 -13.17 1.87
N GLY A 89 4.92 -12.07 1.69
CA GLY A 89 5.13 -11.45 0.38
C GLY A 89 3.91 -10.73 -0.19
N HIS A 90 2.93 -10.45 0.66
CA HIS A 90 1.77 -9.64 0.31
C HIS A 90 2.18 -8.17 0.18
N LYS A 91 1.45 -7.42 -0.64
CA LYS A 91 1.62 -5.97 -0.78
C LYS A 91 0.64 -5.27 0.14
N VAL A 92 1.09 -4.19 0.79
CA VAL A 92 0.30 -3.47 1.79
C VAL A 92 0.21 -1.99 1.43
N ILE A 93 -1.02 -1.47 1.32
CA ILE A 93 -1.34 -0.04 1.28
C ILE A 93 -1.82 0.39 2.66
N VAL A 94 -1.40 1.55 3.13
CA VAL A 94 -1.90 2.16 4.38
C VAL A 94 -2.43 3.56 4.11
N GLY A 95 -3.45 3.97 4.86
CA GLY A 95 -3.89 5.37 4.91
C GLY A 95 -3.21 6.09 6.07
N VAL A 96 -2.57 7.23 5.82
CA VAL A 96 -1.82 8.00 6.83
C VAL A 96 -2.16 9.49 6.74
N ASP A 97 -1.89 10.24 7.81
CA ASP A 97 -1.80 11.70 7.76
C ASP A 97 -0.42 12.13 7.23
N SER A 98 -0.40 12.77 6.07
CA SER A 98 0.84 13.22 5.41
C SER A 98 1.56 14.33 6.15
N GLY A 99 0.84 15.18 6.90
CA GLY A 99 1.38 16.27 7.70
C GLY A 99 2.26 15.76 8.84
N GLU A 100 1.84 14.66 9.50
CA GLU A 100 2.59 14.03 10.57
C GLU A 100 3.77 13.17 10.06
N LEU A 101 3.57 12.47 8.93
CA LEU A 101 4.61 11.62 8.35
C LEU A 101 5.78 12.43 7.74
N TRP A 102 5.52 13.63 7.22
CA TRP A 102 6.53 14.42 6.51
C TRP A 102 7.19 15.51 7.35
N ASP A 103 7.20 15.44 8.70
CA ASP A 103 7.69 16.50 9.60
C ASP A 103 9.23 16.77 9.55
N ASN A 104 9.70 17.15 8.36
CA ASN A 104 10.92 17.89 8.10
C ASN A 104 10.54 19.37 8.01
N LYS A 105 11.09 20.16 8.95
CA LYS A 105 10.95 21.62 9.12
C LYS A 105 11.33 22.51 7.91
N LEU A 106 11.43 21.96 6.70
CA LEU A 106 11.68 22.65 5.44
C LEU A 106 10.52 22.53 4.42
N LEU A 107 9.60 21.57 4.59
CA LEU A 107 8.41 21.40 3.72
C LEU A 107 7.12 22.00 4.33
N GLY A 108 7.13 22.33 5.62
CA GLY A 108 6.01 22.91 6.37
C GLY A 108 5.50 24.29 5.92
N TRP A 109 5.85 24.78 4.72
CA TRP A 109 5.27 26.00 4.16
C TRP A 109 4.28 25.75 3.02
N TRP A 110 4.20 24.53 2.47
CA TRP A 110 3.25 24.21 1.38
C TRP A 110 2.03 23.38 1.85
N ASN A 111 2.21 22.49 2.83
CA ASN A 111 1.13 21.58 3.32
C ASN A 111 0.15 22.23 4.31
N ASP A 112 0.60 23.19 5.12
CA ASP A 112 -0.18 23.81 6.21
C ASP A 112 -1.26 24.81 5.73
N PHE A 113 -1.46 24.94 4.41
CA PHE A 113 -2.38 25.95 3.84
C PHE A 113 -3.77 25.42 3.50
N PHE A 114 -3.98 24.09 3.42
CA PHE A 114 -5.27 23.56 3.00
C PHE A 114 -6.07 22.85 4.09
N HIS A 115 -5.79 21.65 4.60
CA HIS A 115 -6.82 20.88 5.32
C HIS A 115 -6.28 20.22 6.61
N GLY A 116 -7.07 20.22 7.70
CA GLY A 116 -6.65 19.75 9.04
C GLY A 116 -6.81 18.24 9.29
N ASP A 117 -6.40 17.82 10.49
CA ASP A 117 -6.34 16.48 11.16
C ASP A 117 -7.23 15.34 10.60
N THR A 118 -7.01 14.89 9.36
CA THR A 118 -7.68 13.73 8.77
C THR A 118 -6.72 12.99 7.84
N PRO A 119 -6.76 11.64 7.76
CA PRO A 119 -5.89 10.89 6.87
C PRO A 119 -6.14 11.33 5.42
N ASP A 120 -5.12 11.93 4.82
CA ASP A 120 -5.18 12.57 3.51
C ASP A 120 -4.32 11.85 2.46
N HIS A 121 -3.60 10.80 2.86
CA HIS A 121 -2.62 10.14 2.00
C HIS A 121 -2.63 8.62 2.07
N ALA A 122 -2.30 7.98 0.95
CA ALA A 122 -2.20 6.53 0.82
C ALA A 122 -0.87 6.15 0.17
N LEU A 123 -0.16 5.20 0.77
CA LEU A 123 1.18 4.79 0.36
C LEU A 123 1.40 3.30 0.59
N VAL A 124 2.50 2.77 0.04
CA VAL A 124 2.83 1.35 0.13
C VAL A 124 3.87 1.10 1.23
N VAL A 125 3.58 0.17 2.13
CA VAL A 125 4.58 -0.35 3.07
C VAL A 125 5.41 -1.41 2.34
N ALA A 126 6.70 -1.14 2.15
CA ALA A 126 7.63 -2.03 1.46
C ALA A 126 8.40 -2.95 2.41
N GLY A 127 8.49 -2.60 3.69
CA GLY A 127 9.21 -3.39 4.68
C GLY A 127 9.22 -2.78 6.08
N ILE A 128 9.72 -3.54 7.04
CA ILE A 128 10.03 -3.09 8.39
C ILE A 128 11.49 -3.49 8.67
N ASP A 129 12.31 -2.53 9.07
CA ASP A 129 13.70 -2.76 9.47
C ASP A 129 13.82 -2.78 10.99
N MET A 130 14.21 -3.95 11.50
CA MET A 130 14.41 -4.24 12.92
C MET A 130 15.90 -4.48 13.25
N ALA A 131 16.83 -4.08 12.38
CA ALA A 131 18.26 -4.29 12.59
C ALA A 131 18.80 -3.57 13.84
N ASP A 132 18.22 -2.42 14.19
CA ASP A 132 18.39 -1.77 15.50
C ASP A 132 17.05 -1.79 16.26
N PRO A 133 16.86 -2.72 17.22
CA PRO A 133 15.61 -2.81 17.97
C PRO A 133 15.28 -1.57 18.80
N ASN A 134 16.25 -0.71 19.10
CA ASN A 134 15.99 0.54 19.82
C ASN A 134 15.48 1.67 18.90
N ASN A 135 15.60 1.48 17.58
CA ASN A 135 15.18 2.43 16.57
C ASN A 135 14.62 1.68 15.35
N PRO A 136 13.49 0.96 15.53
CA PRO A 136 12.84 0.27 14.44
C PRO A 136 12.36 1.27 13.38
N MET A 137 12.48 0.89 12.11
CA MET A 137 12.11 1.73 10.98
C MET A 137 11.05 1.04 10.13
N VAL A 138 10.14 1.81 9.54
CA VAL A 138 9.28 1.35 8.45
C VAL A 138 9.85 1.82 7.12
N ILE A 139 9.77 0.98 6.09
CA ILE A 139 10.23 1.29 4.74
C ILE A 139 8.99 1.54 3.87
N LEU A 140 8.88 2.75 3.33
CA LEU A 140 7.70 3.23 2.61
C LEU A 140 8.04 3.54 1.15
N THR A 141 7.09 3.26 0.26
CA THR A 141 7.08 3.79 -1.11
C THR A 141 5.92 4.78 -1.20
N ASP A 142 6.28 6.04 -1.41
CA ASP A 142 5.39 7.19 -1.30
C ASP A 142 5.10 7.77 -2.70
N PRO A 143 3.89 7.57 -3.24
CA PRO A 143 3.53 8.12 -4.54
C PRO A 143 3.38 9.64 -4.53
N GLY A 144 3.09 10.27 -3.38
CA GLY A 144 2.95 11.72 -3.28
C GLY A 144 4.28 12.45 -3.48
N THR A 145 5.35 11.90 -2.90
CA THR A 145 6.71 12.45 -3.04
C THR A 145 7.51 11.78 -4.16
N GLY A 146 7.03 10.65 -4.68
CA GLY A 146 7.73 9.84 -5.67
C GLY A 146 8.95 9.12 -5.10
N GLN A 147 9.06 8.98 -3.78
CA GLN A 147 10.20 8.33 -3.15
C GLN A 147 9.93 6.84 -2.96
N GLU A 148 10.85 6.01 -3.47
CA GLU A 148 10.82 4.57 -3.27
C GLU A 148 11.67 4.18 -2.05
N SER A 149 11.19 3.19 -1.28
CA SER A 149 11.92 2.54 -0.20
C SER A 149 12.58 3.47 0.83
N GLN A 150 11.88 4.52 1.25
CA GLN A 150 12.38 5.45 2.28
C GLN A 150 12.11 4.92 3.69
N ALA A 151 13.13 5.02 4.55
CA ALA A 151 13.02 4.60 5.94
C ALA A 151 12.53 5.75 6.82
N TYR A 152 11.47 5.51 7.59
CA TYR A 152 10.93 6.41 8.60
C TYR A 152 10.97 5.75 9.97
N PRO A 153 11.20 6.51 11.06
CA PRO A 153 11.03 5.99 12.42
C PRO A 153 9.65 5.35 12.60
N MET A 154 9.61 4.17 13.21
CA MET A 154 8.36 3.44 13.41
C MET A 154 7.35 4.22 14.25
N ASP A 155 7.80 4.93 15.29
CA ASP A 155 6.95 5.77 16.14
C ASP A 155 6.26 6.87 15.33
N GLN A 156 7.03 7.60 14.51
CA GLN A 156 6.49 8.61 13.60
C GLN A 156 5.44 8.03 12.65
N PHE A 157 5.70 6.84 12.09
CA PHE A 157 4.74 6.18 11.23
C PHE A 157 3.47 5.74 11.97
N MET A 158 3.61 5.16 13.17
CA MET A 158 2.47 4.69 13.95
C MET A 158 1.55 5.84 14.36
N ASP A 159 2.11 7.00 14.70
CA ASP A 159 1.34 8.22 14.98
C ASP A 159 0.52 8.62 13.74
N ALA A 160 1.16 8.79 12.57
CA ALA A 160 0.49 9.15 11.32
C ALA A 160 -0.53 8.11 10.82
N TRP A 161 -0.30 6.81 11.09
CA TRP A 161 -1.20 5.73 10.73
C TRP A 161 -2.43 5.64 11.65
N SER A 162 -2.31 6.13 12.89
CA SER A 162 -3.39 6.09 13.88
C SER A 162 -4.61 6.94 13.48
N ASP A 163 -4.41 7.99 12.69
CA ASP A 163 -5.47 8.88 12.21
C ASP A 163 -6.45 8.21 11.24
N SER A 164 -6.00 7.18 10.53
CA SER A 164 -6.87 6.32 9.71
C SER A 164 -7.48 5.16 10.50
N LYS A 165 -7.31 5.15 11.84
CA LYS A 165 -7.58 3.99 12.72
C LYS A 165 -6.79 2.77 12.29
N HIS A 166 -5.53 2.97 11.90
CA HIS A 166 -4.66 1.92 11.38
C HIS A 166 -5.30 1.17 10.20
N PHE A 167 -5.81 1.93 9.24
CA PHE A 167 -6.39 1.35 8.03
C PHE A 167 -5.28 0.82 7.13
N MET A 168 -5.47 -0.41 6.66
CA MET A 168 -4.62 -0.99 5.64
C MET A 168 -5.43 -1.80 4.63
N VAL A 169 -4.87 -1.96 3.44
CA VAL A 169 -5.30 -2.93 2.43
C VAL A 169 -4.12 -3.83 2.14
N SER A 170 -4.28 -5.14 2.31
CA SER A 170 -3.27 -6.12 1.91
C SER A 170 -3.79 -7.01 0.79
N THR A 171 -2.91 -7.42 -0.13
CA THR A 171 -3.23 -8.49 -1.07
C THR A 171 -3.33 -9.81 -0.32
N ASP A 172 -4.30 -10.66 -0.65
CA ASP A 172 -4.46 -11.97 0.02
C ASP A 172 -3.52 -13.05 -0.53
N ILE A 173 -2.71 -12.68 -1.52
CA ILE A 173 -1.76 -13.54 -2.22
C ILE A 173 -0.41 -12.82 -2.37
N PRO A 174 0.71 -13.56 -2.40
CA PRO A 174 2.01 -12.99 -2.73
C PRO A 174 2.10 -12.56 -4.19
N THR A 175 2.97 -11.60 -4.48
CA THR A 175 3.37 -11.26 -5.86
C THR A 175 4.06 -12.44 -6.55
N PRO A 176 4.03 -12.55 -7.90
CA PRO A 176 4.81 -13.56 -8.63
C PRO A 176 6.29 -13.61 -8.21
N ASN A 177 6.93 -12.45 -8.07
CA ASN A 177 8.32 -12.35 -7.63
C ASN A 177 8.53 -12.90 -6.21
N ALA A 178 7.59 -12.65 -5.29
CA ALA A 178 7.66 -13.21 -3.94
C ALA A 178 7.49 -14.73 -3.93
N VAL A 179 6.58 -15.27 -4.77
CA VAL A 179 6.43 -16.74 -4.93
C VAL A 179 7.73 -17.37 -5.39
N GLU A 180 8.39 -16.81 -6.40
CA GLU A 180 9.69 -17.29 -6.87
C GLU A 180 10.76 -17.22 -5.78
N ALA A 181 10.79 -16.13 -5.01
CA ALA A 181 11.72 -15.97 -3.90
C ALA A 181 11.50 -17.03 -2.81
N PHE A 182 10.26 -17.28 -2.38
CA PHE A 182 10.00 -18.26 -1.32
C PHE A 182 10.26 -19.70 -1.77
N GLN A 183 9.95 -20.05 -3.02
CA GLN A 183 10.32 -21.36 -3.59
C GLN A 183 11.83 -21.63 -3.49
N SER A 184 12.64 -20.57 -3.57
CA SER A 184 14.09 -20.70 -3.40
C SER A 184 14.55 -20.87 -1.94
N MET A 185 13.70 -20.48 -0.98
CA MET A 185 13.97 -20.52 0.47
C MET A 185 13.41 -21.77 1.17
N GLY A 186 12.41 -22.44 0.58
CA GLY A 186 11.79 -23.65 1.14
C GLY A 186 10.47 -24.02 0.47
N GLU A 187 9.73 -24.96 1.09
CA GLU A 187 8.34 -25.28 0.68
C GLU A 187 7.31 -24.36 1.36
N ASP A 188 7.76 -23.55 2.30
CA ASP A 188 6.94 -22.63 3.08
C ASP A 188 6.92 -21.25 2.38
N TYR A 189 5.73 -20.80 1.96
CA TYR A 189 5.54 -19.58 1.16
C TYR A 189 5.50 -18.30 2.02
N HIS A 190 6.46 -18.19 2.93
CA HIS A 190 6.68 -17.04 3.80
C HIS A 190 8.14 -16.98 4.26
N LEU A 191 8.55 -15.88 4.88
CA LEU A 191 9.85 -15.78 5.52
C LEU A 191 9.97 -16.82 6.63
N PRO A 192 11.09 -17.56 6.75
CA PRO A 192 11.28 -18.54 7.82
C PRO A 192 11.44 -17.88 9.20
N VAL A 193 11.88 -16.61 9.22
CA VAL A 193 12.18 -15.85 10.43
C VAL A 193 11.73 -14.39 10.23
N VAL A 194 11.05 -13.83 11.23
CA VAL A 194 10.62 -12.43 11.29
C VAL A 194 11.32 -11.76 12.48
N ALA A 195 12.13 -10.73 12.23
CA ALA A 195 12.92 -10.01 13.24
C ALA A 195 13.72 -10.93 14.20
N GLY A 196 14.29 -12.02 13.69
CA GLY A 196 15.06 -12.98 14.48
C GLY A 196 14.23 -14.05 15.21
N VAL A 197 12.91 -14.07 15.04
CA VAL A 197 11.98 -15.05 15.62
C VAL A 197 11.44 -15.98 14.53
N GLU A 198 11.42 -17.30 14.78
CA GLU A 198 10.84 -18.28 13.85
C GLU A 198 9.39 -17.90 13.51
N TYR A 199 9.00 -17.99 12.23
CA TYR A 199 7.68 -17.55 11.76
C TYR A 199 6.52 -18.13 12.58
N GLY A 200 6.54 -19.44 12.89
CA GLY A 200 5.47 -20.06 13.67
C GLY A 200 5.34 -19.47 15.09
N THR A 201 6.45 -19.03 15.69
CA THR A 201 6.42 -18.32 16.97
C THR A 201 5.98 -16.87 16.79
N PHE A 202 6.41 -16.20 15.73
CA PHE A 202 5.93 -14.85 15.38
C PHE A 202 4.41 -14.84 15.13
N ASP A 203 3.85 -15.84 14.44
CA ASP A 203 2.39 -15.96 14.21
C ASP A 203 1.63 -16.07 15.53
N MET A 204 2.21 -16.68 16.58
CA MET A 204 1.60 -16.65 17.92
C MET A 204 1.54 -15.23 18.51
N PHE A 205 2.60 -14.43 18.35
CA PHE A 205 2.58 -13.02 18.77
C PHE A 205 1.59 -12.20 17.95
N HIS A 206 1.57 -12.38 16.62
CA HIS A 206 0.63 -11.73 15.73
C HIS A 206 -0.81 -12.03 16.13
N ASN A 207 -1.18 -13.30 16.26
CA ASN A 207 -2.54 -13.63 16.68
C ASN A 207 -2.85 -13.08 18.07
N TYR A 208 -1.93 -13.21 19.04
CA TYR A 208 -2.15 -12.71 20.40
C TYR A 208 -2.34 -11.20 20.50
N SER A 209 -1.73 -10.43 19.58
CA SER A 209 -1.87 -8.97 19.52
C SER A 209 -3.33 -8.49 19.45
N HIS A 210 -4.22 -9.30 18.86
CA HIS A 210 -5.66 -9.01 18.72
C HIS A 210 -6.51 -9.45 19.92
N TYR A 211 -5.93 -10.20 20.87
CA TYR A 211 -6.61 -10.67 22.08
C TYR A 211 -6.05 -10.04 23.36
N LEU A 212 -5.25 -8.99 23.22
CA LEU A 212 -4.73 -8.25 24.35
C LEU A 212 -5.87 -7.65 25.19
N PRO A 213 -5.68 -7.53 26.52
CA PRO A 213 -6.60 -6.78 27.37
C PRO A 213 -6.83 -5.37 26.84
N ASP A 214 -8.06 -4.88 26.91
CA ASP A 214 -8.39 -3.49 26.57
C ASP A 214 -7.58 -2.53 27.45
N ALA A 215 -6.72 -1.73 26.82
CA ALA A 215 -5.84 -0.76 27.47
C ALA A 215 -6.62 0.23 28.37
N SER A 216 -7.87 0.55 28.05
CA SER A 216 -8.72 1.45 28.86
C SER A 216 -9.15 0.84 30.19
N THR A 217 -9.15 -0.49 30.29
CA THR A 217 -9.48 -1.26 31.50
C THR A 217 -8.25 -1.88 32.16
N TRP A 218 -7.10 -1.78 31.49
CA TRP A 218 -5.83 -2.30 31.96
C TRP A 218 -5.31 -1.50 33.15
N MET A 219 -5.05 -2.18 34.26
CA MET A 219 -4.67 -1.53 35.52
C MET A 219 -3.16 -1.39 35.72
N ALA A 220 -2.33 -1.94 34.82
CA ALA A 220 -0.88 -1.81 34.92
C ALA A 220 -0.40 -0.50 34.27
N ALA A 221 0.81 -0.06 34.65
CA ALA A 221 1.36 1.22 34.18
C ALA A 221 1.78 1.20 32.70
N THR A 222 2.08 0.01 32.15
CA THR A 222 2.54 -0.18 30.78
C THR A 222 1.42 -0.77 29.95
N ASP A 223 1.18 -0.20 28.78
CA ASP A 223 0.18 -0.66 27.81
C ASP A 223 0.41 -2.13 27.40
N PRO A 224 -0.64 -2.96 27.25
CA PRO A 224 -0.51 -4.37 26.89
C PRO A 224 0.23 -4.63 25.57
N MET A 225 0.07 -3.78 24.55
CA MET A 225 0.78 -3.92 23.27
C MET A 225 2.27 -3.65 23.46
N THR A 226 2.62 -2.66 24.28
CA THR A 226 4.03 -2.40 24.65
C THR A 226 4.64 -3.59 25.39
N LEU A 227 3.88 -4.24 26.30
CA LEU A 227 4.34 -5.45 26.98
C LEU A 227 4.56 -6.59 25.98
N LEU A 228 3.65 -6.76 25.02
CA LEU A 228 3.75 -7.82 24.00
C LEU A 228 4.99 -7.61 23.12
N TYR A 229 5.24 -6.38 22.70
CA TYR A 229 6.45 -6.01 21.97
C TYR A 229 7.73 -6.31 22.78
N ASN A 230 7.79 -5.94 24.06
CA ASN A 230 8.94 -6.23 24.91
C ASN A 230 9.22 -7.74 25.04
N ALA A 231 8.15 -8.56 25.09
CA ALA A 231 8.28 -10.01 25.09
C ALA A 231 8.84 -10.51 23.76
N PHE A 232 8.31 -10.01 22.63
CA PHE A 232 8.79 -10.35 21.29
C PHE A 232 10.26 -9.96 21.07
N ASP A 233 10.65 -8.74 21.44
CA ASP A 233 12.00 -8.19 21.27
C ASP A 233 13.06 -8.98 22.07
N THR A 234 12.66 -9.64 23.15
CA THR A 234 13.58 -10.47 23.95
C THR A 234 13.89 -11.81 23.27
N MET A 235 13.00 -12.32 22.41
CA MET A 235 13.07 -13.67 21.85
C MET A 235 14.36 -13.96 21.07
N PRO A 236 14.85 -13.06 20.17
CA PRO A 236 16.08 -13.32 19.41
C PRO A 236 17.31 -13.51 20.32
N ALA A 237 17.35 -12.82 21.47
CA ALA A 237 18.44 -12.95 22.45
C ALA A 237 18.26 -14.13 23.42
N ALA A 238 17.06 -14.72 23.47
CA ALA A 238 16.71 -15.82 24.37
C ALA A 238 15.98 -16.95 23.60
N PRO A 239 16.65 -17.64 22.66
CA PRO A 239 16.03 -18.61 21.75
C PRO A 239 15.49 -19.88 22.45
N TYR A 240 15.66 -20.00 23.76
CA TYR A 240 15.09 -21.07 24.58
C TYR A 240 13.74 -20.70 25.21
N LEU A 241 13.34 -19.43 25.16
CA LEU A 241 12.03 -19.01 25.64
C LEU A 241 10.95 -19.55 24.70
N THR A 242 9.94 -20.17 25.28
CA THR A 242 8.69 -20.42 24.55
C THR A 242 7.88 -19.12 24.49
N PHE A 243 6.92 -19.06 23.57
CA PHE A 243 5.95 -17.96 23.52
C PHE A 243 5.28 -17.72 24.89
N ASP A 244 4.79 -18.80 25.53
CA ASP A 244 4.12 -18.73 26.84
C ASP A 244 5.06 -18.18 27.93
N ASP A 245 6.33 -18.61 27.94
CA ASP A 245 7.33 -18.07 28.87
C ASP A 245 7.58 -16.58 28.63
N ALA A 246 7.62 -16.15 27.37
CA ALA A 246 7.85 -14.76 26.98
C ALA A 246 6.73 -13.84 27.45
N ILE A 247 5.47 -14.16 27.16
CA ILE A 247 4.32 -13.34 27.58
C ILE A 247 4.13 -13.37 29.11
N ALA A 248 4.42 -14.50 29.76
CA ALA A 248 4.39 -14.59 31.21
C ALA A 248 5.46 -13.71 31.88
N SER A 249 6.65 -13.57 31.26
CA SER A 249 7.74 -12.77 31.79
C SER A 249 7.43 -11.27 31.91
N VAL A 250 6.54 -10.78 31.04
CA VAL A 250 6.07 -9.38 31.01
C VAL A 250 4.73 -9.20 31.73
N GLY A 251 4.16 -10.26 32.29
CA GLY A 251 2.91 -10.23 33.06
C GLY A 251 1.63 -10.20 32.23
N LEU A 252 1.70 -10.57 30.96
CA LEU A 252 0.52 -10.72 30.11
C LEU A 252 -0.24 -12.03 30.44
N PRO A 253 -1.57 -12.05 30.30
CA PRO A 253 -2.36 -13.25 30.62
C PRO A 253 -2.05 -14.40 29.66
N PRO A 254 -2.13 -15.66 30.10
CA PRO A 254 -1.88 -16.81 29.24
C PRO A 254 -2.88 -16.85 28.08
N ILE A 255 -2.47 -17.48 26.98
CA ILE A 255 -3.31 -17.71 25.81
C ILE A 255 -4.52 -18.61 26.16
N ASP A 256 -5.70 -18.22 25.70
CA ASP A 256 -6.82 -19.14 25.53
C ASP A 256 -6.80 -19.70 24.10
N ALA A 257 -6.11 -20.83 23.89
CA ALA A 257 -5.91 -21.46 22.58
C ALA A 257 -7.21 -21.72 21.79
N SER A 258 -8.38 -21.69 22.44
CA SER A 258 -9.68 -21.83 21.76
C SER A 258 -10.12 -20.58 20.99
N LEU A 259 -9.49 -19.43 21.25
CA LEU A 259 -9.75 -18.17 20.56
C LEU A 259 -8.90 -17.99 19.30
N PHE A 260 -7.93 -18.88 19.06
CA PHE A 260 -6.92 -18.75 18.00
C PHE A 260 -7.25 -19.65 16.81
N SER A 261 -7.15 -19.10 15.59
CA SER A 261 -6.88 -19.90 14.40
C SER A 261 -5.42 -19.66 14.02
N MET A 262 -4.58 -20.68 14.04
CA MET A 262 -3.25 -20.55 13.42
C MET A 262 -3.44 -20.26 11.94
N ASN A 263 -2.86 -19.16 11.47
CA ASN A 263 -2.92 -18.81 10.07
C ASN A 263 -2.12 -19.87 9.31
N SER A 264 -2.77 -20.58 8.39
CA SER A 264 -2.05 -21.39 7.43
C SER A 264 -1.57 -20.45 6.33
N PRO A 265 -0.26 -20.33 6.10
CA PRO A 265 0.27 -19.50 5.02
C PRO A 265 -0.42 -19.86 3.70
N PHE A 266 -0.66 -18.84 2.87
CA PHE A 266 -1.26 -19.06 1.57
C PHE A 266 -0.44 -20.04 0.73
N ASN A 267 -1.10 -20.93 -0.01
CA ASN A 267 -0.43 -21.83 -0.94
C ASN A 267 -0.57 -21.28 -2.38
N PRO A 268 0.49 -20.69 -2.98
CA PRO A 268 0.45 -20.12 -4.33
C PRO A 268 0.06 -21.13 -5.41
N SER A 269 0.33 -22.43 -5.23
CA SER A 269 -0.07 -23.44 -6.22
C SER A 269 -1.60 -23.65 -6.29
N SER A 270 -2.36 -23.09 -5.33
CA SER A 270 -3.82 -23.16 -5.29
C SER A 270 -4.50 -22.04 -6.08
N PHE A 271 -3.73 -21.08 -6.60
CA PHE A 271 -4.24 -19.89 -7.27
C PHE A 271 -3.68 -19.77 -8.69
N ASN A 272 -4.51 -19.22 -9.59
CA ASN A 272 -4.13 -19.03 -10.98
C ASN A 272 -3.56 -17.63 -11.18
N TYR A 273 -2.23 -17.53 -11.28
CA TYR A 273 -1.53 -16.27 -11.53
C TYR A 273 -1.59 -15.82 -13.01
N ASP A 274 -2.08 -16.67 -13.91
CA ASP A 274 -2.16 -16.35 -15.36
C ASP A 274 -3.43 -15.55 -15.73
N SER A 275 -4.27 -15.17 -14.76
CA SER A 275 -5.58 -14.54 -15.00
C SER A 275 -5.72 -13.12 -14.45
N PHE A 276 -4.61 -12.41 -14.24
CA PHE A 276 -4.69 -10.99 -13.89
C PHE A 276 -4.89 -10.10 -15.11
N GLY A 277 -5.46 -8.92 -14.86
CA GLY A 277 -5.68 -7.89 -15.87
C GLY A 277 -7.13 -7.46 -15.97
N TYR A 278 -7.37 -6.41 -16.75
CA TYR A 278 -8.72 -5.90 -17.01
C TYR A 278 -9.26 -6.54 -18.29
N ASP A 279 -10.50 -7.04 -18.26
CA ASP A 279 -11.15 -7.58 -19.46
C ASP A 279 -11.39 -6.46 -20.48
N LEU A 280 -10.63 -6.43 -21.57
CA LEU A 280 -10.77 -5.45 -22.65
C LEU A 280 -12.13 -5.52 -23.37
N ASN A 281 -12.87 -6.62 -23.21
CA ASN A 281 -14.23 -6.76 -23.73
C ASN A 281 -15.29 -6.29 -22.73
N ASN A 282 -14.89 -5.91 -21.52
CA ASN A 282 -15.78 -5.30 -20.54
C ASN A 282 -16.29 -3.97 -21.12
N PRO A 283 -17.62 -3.76 -21.20
CA PRO A 283 -18.20 -2.52 -21.71
C PRO A 283 -17.67 -1.25 -21.03
N THR A 284 -17.28 -1.35 -19.77
CA THR A 284 -16.68 -0.22 -19.03
C THR A 284 -15.26 0.06 -19.50
N VAL A 285 -14.42 -0.97 -19.68
CA VAL A 285 -13.07 -0.79 -20.24
C VAL A 285 -13.14 -0.25 -21.66
N GLN A 286 -14.07 -0.74 -22.49
CA GLN A 286 -14.31 -0.20 -23.82
C GLN A 286 -14.77 1.26 -23.79
N HIS A 287 -15.61 1.63 -22.83
CA HIS A 287 -16.02 3.02 -22.63
C HIS A 287 -14.85 3.91 -22.17
N SER A 288 -13.97 3.40 -21.31
CA SER A 288 -12.73 4.07 -20.90
C SER A 288 -11.82 4.34 -22.10
N ILE A 289 -11.55 3.32 -22.94
CA ILE A 289 -10.80 3.48 -24.20
C ILE A 289 -11.48 4.55 -25.07
N GLN A 290 -12.80 4.46 -25.27
CA GLN A 290 -13.53 5.42 -26.08
C GLN A 290 -13.43 6.85 -25.53
N SER A 291 -13.42 7.00 -24.20
CA SER A 291 -13.30 8.30 -23.53
C SER A 291 -11.89 8.88 -23.68
N LEU A 292 -10.86 8.04 -23.62
CA LEU A 292 -9.47 8.44 -23.92
C LEU A 292 -9.31 8.81 -25.40
N GLU A 293 -9.91 8.07 -26.33
CA GLU A 293 -9.93 8.42 -27.76
C GLU A 293 -10.61 9.77 -27.99
N ASN A 294 -11.75 10.01 -27.34
CA ASN A 294 -12.43 11.31 -27.42
C ASN A 294 -11.57 12.45 -26.85
N ASN A 295 -10.85 12.19 -25.74
CA ASN A 295 -9.96 13.17 -25.13
C ASN A 295 -8.77 13.48 -26.06
N TYR A 296 -8.15 12.44 -26.64
CA TYR A 296 -7.12 12.59 -27.67
C TYR A 296 -7.60 13.50 -28.81
N ASP A 297 -8.78 13.21 -29.36
CA ASP A 297 -9.36 13.97 -30.46
C ASP A 297 -9.65 15.43 -30.07
N ASP A 298 -10.18 15.66 -28.87
CA ASP A 298 -10.45 17.01 -28.35
C ASP A 298 -9.15 17.79 -28.12
N CYS A 299 -8.13 17.17 -27.51
CA CYS A 299 -6.82 17.77 -27.30
C CYS A 299 -6.15 18.13 -28.63
N MET A 300 -6.17 17.23 -29.61
CA MET A 300 -5.63 17.52 -30.94
C MET A 300 -6.37 18.65 -31.64
N ARG A 301 -7.70 18.76 -31.46
CA ARG A 301 -8.50 19.89 -31.94
C ARG A 301 -8.09 21.20 -31.27
N TYR A 302 -7.97 21.24 -29.94
CA TYR A 302 -7.58 22.45 -29.22
C TYR A 302 -6.13 22.86 -29.51
N ALA A 303 -5.23 21.89 -29.73
CA ALA A 303 -3.88 22.16 -30.18
C ALA A 303 -3.87 22.89 -31.53
N GLN A 304 -4.71 22.45 -32.47
CA GLN A 304 -4.84 23.08 -33.77
C GLN A 304 -5.40 24.51 -33.66
N ASP A 305 -6.46 24.71 -32.86
CA ASP A 305 -7.04 26.05 -32.62
C ASP A 305 -6.01 27.00 -31.95
N ALA A 306 -5.20 26.48 -31.03
CA ALA A 306 -4.13 27.24 -30.39
C ALA A 306 -3.02 27.61 -31.38
N MET A 307 -2.65 26.72 -32.30
CA MET A 307 -1.70 27.03 -33.39
C MET A 307 -2.26 28.11 -34.32
N ASP A 308 -3.52 27.99 -34.73
CA ASP A 308 -4.18 28.93 -35.65
C ASP A 308 -4.37 30.32 -35.03
N SER A 309 -4.51 30.38 -33.70
CA SER A 309 -4.57 31.63 -32.93
C SER A 309 -3.20 32.20 -32.52
N GLY A 310 -2.09 31.56 -32.93
CA GLY A 310 -0.73 32.04 -32.66
C GLY A 310 -0.25 31.80 -31.23
N SER A 311 -0.79 30.78 -30.56
CA SER A 311 -0.46 30.37 -29.19
C SER A 311 0.27 29.02 -29.15
N PRO A 312 1.53 28.94 -29.64
CA PRO A 312 2.26 27.67 -29.80
C PRO A 312 2.57 26.95 -28.48
N VAL A 313 2.70 27.70 -27.37
CA VAL A 313 2.89 27.10 -26.04
C VAL A 313 1.64 26.36 -25.59
N THR A 314 0.46 26.97 -25.78
CA THR A 314 -0.83 26.33 -25.48
C THR A 314 -1.08 25.13 -26.37
N ALA A 315 -0.71 25.22 -27.66
CA ALA A 315 -0.79 24.09 -28.55
C ALA A 315 0.07 22.91 -28.08
N GLN A 316 1.30 23.18 -27.64
CA GLN A 316 2.20 22.15 -27.14
C GLN A 316 1.65 21.47 -25.87
N LEU A 317 0.96 22.20 -25.00
CA LEU A 317 0.32 21.62 -23.81
C LEU A 317 -0.76 20.59 -24.21
N PHE A 318 -1.65 20.94 -25.15
CA PHE A 318 -2.67 20.01 -25.62
C PHE A 318 -2.08 18.83 -26.41
N ILE A 319 -0.99 19.03 -27.14
CA ILE A 319 -0.28 17.92 -27.81
C ILE A 319 0.29 16.94 -26.79
N ASN A 320 0.84 17.43 -25.68
CA ASN A 320 1.34 16.56 -24.62
C ASN A 320 0.20 15.73 -24.00
N GLN A 321 -0.94 16.37 -23.71
CA GLN A 321 -2.14 15.69 -23.20
C GLN A 321 -2.71 14.65 -24.19
N ALA A 322 -2.66 14.95 -25.50
CA ALA A 322 -3.02 13.97 -26.51
C ALA A 322 -2.05 12.77 -26.49
N HIS A 323 -0.75 13.00 -26.40
CA HIS A 323 0.21 11.88 -26.31
C HIS A 323 0.01 11.05 -25.03
N GLU A 324 -0.33 11.67 -23.90
CA GLU A 324 -0.68 10.98 -22.65
C GLU A 324 -1.90 10.07 -22.87
N ALA A 325 -2.98 10.59 -23.45
CA ALA A 325 -4.17 9.80 -23.79
C ALA A 325 -3.86 8.65 -24.77
N GLN A 326 -3.04 8.88 -25.79
CA GLN A 326 -2.64 7.83 -26.75
C GLN A 326 -1.78 6.75 -26.08
N ASN A 327 -0.80 7.14 -25.26
CA ASN A 327 0.01 6.18 -24.51
C ASN A 327 -0.87 5.36 -23.55
N ALA A 328 -1.87 6.00 -22.92
CA ALA A 328 -2.84 5.30 -22.09
C ALA A 328 -3.63 4.27 -22.92
N ILE A 329 -4.10 4.61 -24.12
CA ILE A 329 -4.80 3.66 -25.03
C ILE A 329 -3.89 2.51 -25.44
N ASP A 330 -2.67 2.79 -25.89
CA ASP A 330 -1.72 1.76 -26.34
C ASP A 330 -1.44 0.75 -25.23
N ASN A 331 -1.27 1.24 -24.00
CA ASN A 331 -1.13 0.39 -22.81
C ASN A 331 -2.41 -0.41 -22.48
N ILE A 332 -3.62 0.06 -22.83
CA ILE A 332 -4.85 -0.74 -22.64
C ILE A 332 -4.88 -1.89 -23.65
N VAL A 333 -4.53 -1.60 -24.91
CA VAL A 333 -4.67 -2.55 -26.02
C VAL A 333 -3.58 -3.64 -26.01
N ASP A 334 -2.39 -3.31 -25.52
CA ASP A 334 -1.24 -4.21 -25.46
C ASP A 334 -1.15 -5.03 -24.15
N ALA A 335 -2.05 -4.80 -23.19
CA ALA A 335 -2.22 -5.55 -21.93
C ALA A 335 -2.95 -6.89 -22.13
#